data_AF-A0A1F7U7D3-F1
#
_entry.id   AF-A0A1F7U7D3-F1
#
_cell.length_a   1.000
_cell.length_b   1.000
_cell.length_c   1.000
_cell.angle_alpha   90.00
_cell.angle_beta   90.00
_cell.angle_gamma   90.00
#
_symmetry.space_group_name_H-M   'P 1'
#
loop_
_entity.id
_entity.type
_entity.pdbx_description
1 polymer ?
#
loop_
_entity_poly.entity_id
_entity_poly.type
_entity_poly.pdbx_seq_one_letter_code
_entity_poly.pdbx_strand_id
1 'polypeptide(L)'
;MRIRPQLFVVVAGLLLAAAASAADGTGPGDRLKLACPAGAGSDHPCRAVYFWGADGKRHAFPNEKVYFSWYRDFTGIKTVDAAAMAGLTLGRNATYRPGSRLVKIPSVPEVYAVDAGAELRAIVSESAAAAVFGADWNSQIDDLSEVFFLDYRIGADIAGVANYDSAARLAAATDIDADSGATYRHQPVTTAAGTFDAYVIALDRRNFQMKTAVASATDCADDCAAKPLADYAADYGAGLGLHGTYFCPPDYPDCTAKTYSFLWPVFDSASGQMRNAENIKFHEAPIVTGYADGHVAYYPRANAFGSLAEFTAAYGSPTDAAIANYPGLMQDGTVIVASEPRLEEAQRTVRGTRGGLGFNREKFFLVIAKNATVPELAEVMKSLGADNALNLDGGGSAALLYGGVYKVGPGRLLPNAIVFVRR
;
A
#
# COMPACT_ATOMS: atom_id res chain seq x y z
N MET A 1 -31.84 5.42 -50.87
CA MET A 1 -30.54 4.76 -50.63
C MET A 1 -30.55 4.25 -49.20
N ARG A 2 -30.71 2.93 -49.00
CA ARG A 2 -30.86 2.29 -47.68
C ARG A 2 -29.47 2.04 -47.08
N ILE A 3 -29.22 2.52 -45.87
CA ILE A 3 -28.02 2.18 -45.09
C ILE A 3 -28.31 0.84 -44.39
N ARG A 4 -27.48 -0.18 -44.68
CA ARG A 4 -27.49 -1.48 -43.98
C ARG A 4 -26.63 -1.35 -42.71
N PRO A 5 -27.04 -1.93 -41.56
CA PRO A 5 -26.15 -2.03 -40.41
C PRO A 5 -25.16 -3.19 -40.65
N GLN A 6 -23.86 -2.92 -40.52
CA GLN A 6 -22.84 -3.96 -40.46
C GLN A 6 -22.77 -4.52 -39.04
N LEU A 7 -22.88 -5.84 -38.95
CA LEU A 7 -22.73 -6.63 -37.74
C LEU A 7 -21.24 -6.61 -37.34
N PHE A 8 -20.87 -5.91 -36.25
CA PHE A 8 -19.54 -6.03 -35.67
C PHE A 8 -19.48 -7.30 -34.83
N VAL A 9 -18.74 -8.29 -35.33
CA VAL A 9 -18.32 -9.46 -34.55
C VAL A 9 -17.21 -9.00 -33.61
N VAL A 10 -17.51 -8.94 -32.31
CA VAL A 10 -16.50 -8.72 -31.27
C VAL A 10 -15.78 -10.04 -31.07
N VAL A 11 -14.60 -10.18 -31.68
CA VAL A 11 -13.64 -11.23 -31.30
C VAL A 11 -13.01 -10.78 -29.99
N ALA A 12 -13.40 -11.39 -28.88
CA ALA A 12 -12.74 -11.24 -27.59
C ALA A 12 -11.35 -11.88 -27.67
N GLY A 13 -10.36 -11.10 -28.12
CA GLY A 13 -8.96 -11.45 -27.99
C GLY A 13 -8.54 -11.31 -26.54
N LEU A 14 -8.16 -12.41 -25.91
CA LEU A 14 -7.49 -12.43 -24.61
C LEU A 14 -6.18 -11.63 -24.74
N LEU A 15 -6.20 -10.37 -24.34
CA LEU A 15 -4.98 -9.60 -24.11
C LEU A 15 -4.37 -10.14 -22.82
N LEU A 16 -3.43 -11.09 -22.96
CA LEU A 16 -2.45 -11.32 -21.89
C LEU A 16 -1.70 -10.00 -21.71
N ALA A 17 -1.97 -9.29 -20.62
CA ALA A 17 -1.09 -8.24 -20.15
C ALA A 17 0.24 -8.91 -19.81
N ALA A 18 1.20 -8.82 -20.73
CA ALA A 18 2.58 -9.12 -20.41
C ALA A 18 2.96 -8.19 -19.25
N ALA A 19 3.30 -8.77 -18.10
CA ALA A 19 3.91 -8.03 -17.02
C ALA A 19 5.09 -7.25 -17.63
N ALA A 20 5.02 -5.93 -17.59
CA ALA A 20 6.10 -5.09 -18.08
C ALA A 20 7.36 -5.50 -17.32
N SER A 21 8.28 -6.17 -18.00
CA SER A 21 9.60 -6.42 -17.44
C SER A 21 10.22 -5.04 -17.24
N ALA A 22 10.46 -4.66 -15.99
CA ALA A 22 11.31 -3.53 -15.68
C ALA A 22 12.60 -3.65 -16.51
N ALA A 23 12.89 -2.64 -17.33
CA ALA A 23 14.22 -2.50 -17.94
C ALA A 23 15.27 -2.62 -16.84
N ASP A 24 16.29 -3.45 -17.04
CA ASP A 24 17.25 -3.91 -16.02
C ASP A 24 17.55 -2.86 -14.93
N GLY A 25 17.02 -3.10 -13.73
CA GLY A 25 17.25 -2.29 -12.55
C GLY A 25 16.33 -1.07 -12.34
N THR A 26 15.31 -0.84 -13.18
CA THR A 26 14.29 0.21 -12.97
C THR A 26 13.14 -0.27 -12.07
N GLY A 27 12.66 0.54 -11.15
CA GLY A 27 11.58 0.16 -10.24
C GLY A 27 11.05 1.30 -9.37
N PRO A 28 10.15 0.98 -8.42
CA PRO A 28 9.61 1.95 -7.47
C PRO A 28 10.73 2.67 -6.71
N GLY A 29 10.56 3.98 -6.53
CA GLY A 29 11.58 4.88 -5.99
C GLY A 29 12.44 5.58 -7.05
N ASP A 30 12.40 5.13 -8.31
CA ASP A 30 13.18 5.75 -9.38
C ASP A 30 12.51 7.01 -9.95
N ARG A 31 13.36 7.91 -10.48
CA ARG A 31 12.92 9.03 -11.33
C ARG A 31 13.03 8.62 -12.78
N LEU A 32 11.96 8.80 -13.55
CA LEU A 32 11.83 8.32 -14.92
C LEU A 32 11.62 9.48 -15.90
N LYS A 33 12.11 9.32 -17.13
CA LYS A 33 11.76 10.17 -18.27
C LYS A 33 11.77 9.38 -19.58
N LEU A 34 11.15 9.95 -20.62
CA LEU A 34 11.30 9.42 -21.98
C LEU A 34 12.60 9.91 -22.62
N ALA A 35 13.10 9.13 -23.57
CA ALA A 35 14.16 9.59 -24.46
C ALA A 35 13.66 10.79 -25.29
N CYS A 36 14.48 11.83 -25.40
CA CYS A 36 14.15 12.99 -26.23
C CYS A 36 14.67 12.79 -27.66
N PRO A 37 13.83 12.98 -28.70
CA PRO A 37 14.33 13.08 -30.06
C PRO A 37 15.22 14.31 -30.22
N ALA A 38 16.11 14.28 -31.21
CA ALA A 38 16.95 15.43 -31.54
C ALA A 38 16.07 16.65 -31.86
N GLY A 39 16.39 17.81 -31.28
CA GLY A 39 15.63 19.05 -31.48
C GLY A 39 14.30 19.14 -30.72
N ALA A 40 14.01 18.22 -29.78
CA ALA A 40 12.81 18.31 -28.95
C ALA A 40 12.71 19.67 -28.22
N GLY A 41 11.58 20.35 -28.40
CA GLY A 41 11.27 21.61 -27.72
C GLY A 41 11.20 21.49 -26.19
N SER A 42 11.01 22.62 -25.52
CA SER A 42 10.86 22.68 -24.06
C SER A 42 9.53 22.09 -23.56
N ASP A 43 8.51 22.05 -24.42
CA ASP A 43 7.18 21.51 -24.17
C ASP A 43 7.03 20.02 -24.53
N HIS A 44 8.06 19.42 -25.12
CA HIS A 44 8.00 18.01 -25.53
C HIS A 44 7.85 17.09 -24.31
N PRO A 45 6.98 16.06 -24.33
CA PRO A 45 6.71 15.18 -23.17
C PRO A 45 7.94 14.50 -22.55
N CYS A 46 9.01 14.29 -23.34
CA CYS A 46 10.29 13.77 -22.86
C CYS A 46 11.04 14.67 -21.86
N ARG A 47 10.61 15.94 -21.73
CA ARG A 47 11.16 16.89 -20.76
C ARG A 47 10.56 16.68 -19.38
N ALA A 48 9.38 16.09 -19.28
CA ALA A 48 8.76 15.74 -18.01
C ALA A 48 9.59 14.65 -17.30
N VAL A 49 9.76 14.85 -15.99
CA VAL A 49 10.33 13.87 -15.08
C VAL A 49 9.21 13.37 -14.20
N TYR A 50 9.21 12.06 -13.95
CA TYR A 50 8.25 11.41 -13.09
C TYR A 50 8.95 10.67 -11.96
N PHE A 51 8.31 10.53 -10.82
CA PHE A 51 8.70 9.59 -9.76
C PHE A 51 7.82 8.33 -9.85
N TRP A 52 8.40 7.14 -9.82
CA TRP A 52 7.64 5.89 -9.70
C TRP A 52 7.33 5.63 -8.22
N GLY A 53 6.08 5.83 -7.81
CA GLY A 53 5.65 5.71 -6.43
C GLY A 53 5.32 4.28 -5.98
N ALA A 54 5.24 4.10 -4.67
CA ALA A 54 4.85 2.88 -3.98
C ALA A 54 3.43 2.42 -4.33
N ASP A 55 2.57 3.33 -4.80
CA ASP A 55 1.23 3.04 -5.29
C ASP A 55 1.21 2.45 -6.72
N GLY A 56 2.38 2.24 -7.34
CA GLY A 56 2.52 1.69 -8.67
C GLY A 56 2.26 2.69 -9.80
N LYS A 57 2.18 3.98 -9.47
CA LYS A 57 1.90 5.05 -10.41
C LYS A 57 3.14 5.89 -10.65
N ARG A 58 3.09 6.68 -11.72
CA ARG A 58 4.07 7.73 -11.98
C ARG A 58 3.51 9.09 -11.57
N HIS A 59 4.31 9.84 -10.81
CA HIS A 59 3.96 11.16 -10.27
C HIS A 59 4.81 12.22 -10.97
N ALA A 60 4.19 13.13 -11.71
CA ALA A 60 4.93 14.16 -12.43
C ALA A 60 5.50 15.19 -11.45
N PHE A 61 6.71 15.69 -11.72
CA PHE A 61 7.21 16.91 -11.08
C PHE A 61 6.62 18.12 -11.83
N PRO A 62 5.82 18.98 -11.18
CA PRO A 62 5.19 20.13 -11.83
C PRO A 62 6.18 21.12 -12.45
N ASN A 63 7.33 21.30 -11.79
CA ASN A 63 8.41 22.17 -12.24
C ASN A 63 9.73 21.78 -11.55
N GLU A 64 10.82 22.46 -11.96
CA GLU A 64 12.15 22.20 -11.43
C GLU A 64 12.30 22.53 -9.94
N LYS A 65 11.58 23.54 -9.42
CA LYS A 65 11.67 23.90 -7.99
C LYS A 65 11.15 22.78 -7.10
N VAL A 66 10.03 22.16 -7.49
CA VAL A 66 9.51 20.97 -6.80
C VAL A 66 10.53 19.83 -6.87
N TYR A 67 11.11 19.56 -8.06
CA TYR A 67 12.14 18.54 -8.20
C TYR A 67 13.36 18.80 -7.30
N PHE A 68 13.89 20.02 -7.31
CA PHE A 68 15.07 20.41 -6.55
C PHE A 68 14.84 20.50 -5.04
N SER A 69 13.57 20.54 -4.60
CA SER A 69 13.25 20.37 -3.18
C SER A 69 13.56 18.94 -2.68
N TRP A 70 13.53 17.94 -3.57
CA TRP A 70 13.82 16.54 -3.27
C TRP A 70 15.24 16.10 -3.64
N TYR A 71 15.73 16.55 -4.79
CA TYR A 71 16.98 16.04 -5.37
C TYR A 71 17.92 17.18 -5.73
N ARG A 72 19.20 17.00 -5.45
CA ARG A 72 20.21 18.05 -5.68
C ARG A 72 20.41 18.37 -7.17
N ASP A 73 20.33 17.35 -8.01
CA ASP A 73 20.62 17.42 -9.44
C ASP A 73 19.81 16.35 -10.20
N PHE A 74 19.93 16.33 -11.52
CA PHE A 74 19.25 15.36 -12.40
C PHE A 74 19.96 14.00 -12.46
N THR A 75 20.94 13.74 -11.59
CA THR A 75 21.61 12.43 -11.58
C THR A 75 20.65 11.33 -11.15
N GLY A 76 20.84 10.14 -11.74
CA GLY A 76 20.00 8.98 -11.45
C GLY A 76 18.56 9.08 -11.97
N ILE A 77 18.25 9.98 -12.91
CA ILE A 77 17.03 9.86 -13.72
C ILE A 77 17.26 8.75 -14.76
N LYS A 78 16.36 7.77 -14.77
CA LYS A 78 16.36 6.66 -15.72
C LYS A 78 15.53 7.02 -16.94
N THR A 79 16.09 6.71 -18.11
CA THR A 79 15.36 6.85 -19.38
C THR A 79 14.66 5.54 -19.68
N VAL A 80 13.36 5.60 -19.94
CA VAL A 80 12.52 4.45 -20.30
C VAL A 80 11.88 4.67 -21.66
N ASP A 81 11.47 3.59 -22.32
CA ASP A 81 10.70 3.67 -23.55
C ASP A 81 9.23 4.08 -23.29
N ALA A 82 8.52 4.38 -24.37
CA ALA A 82 7.13 4.83 -24.30
C ALA A 82 6.17 3.76 -23.78
N ALA A 83 6.45 2.47 -24.01
CA ALA A 83 5.59 1.37 -23.58
C ALA A 83 5.70 1.15 -22.06
N ALA A 84 6.92 1.10 -21.53
CA ALA A 84 7.19 1.05 -20.11
C ALA A 84 6.58 2.25 -19.38
N MET A 85 6.76 3.46 -19.94
CA MET A 85 6.17 4.68 -19.38
C MET A 85 4.63 4.67 -19.43
N ALA A 86 4.01 4.11 -20.48
CA ALA A 86 2.56 3.99 -20.60
C ALA A 86 1.97 2.94 -19.65
N GLY A 87 2.73 1.89 -19.30
CA GLY A 87 2.34 0.89 -18.31
C GLY A 87 2.18 1.44 -16.89
N LEU A 88 2.82 2.56 -16.58
CA LEU A 88 2.65 3.27 -15.32
C LEU A 88 1.54 4.32 -15.45
N THR A 89 0.39 4.05 -14.86
CA THR A 89 -0.72 5.02 -14.81
C THR A 89 -0.31 6.29 -14.04
N LEU A 90 -0.96 7.42 -14.32
CA LEU A 90 -0.69 8.69 -13.65
C LEU A 90 -1.29 8.70 -12.24
N GLY A 91 -0.51 9.13 -11.26
CA GLY A 91 -0.96 9.48 -9.92
C GLY A 91 -1.07 10.99 -9.72
N ARG A 92 -1.34 11.43 -8.48
CA ARG A 92 -1.22 12.85 -8.09
C ARG A 92 0.20 13.35 -8.35
N ASN A 93 0.40 14.65 -8.61
CA ASN A 93 1.74 15.16 -8.87
C ASN A 93 2.63 15.03 -7.61
N ALA A 94 3.95 15.01 -7.82
CA ALA A 94 4.89 15.19 -6.73
C ALA A 94 4.76 16.62 -6.19
N THR A 95 4.74 16.77 -4.87
CA THR A 95 4.66 18.05 -4.18
C THR A 95 6.04 18.48 -3.65
N TYR A 96 6.19 19.70 -3.15
CA TYR A 96 7.42 20.13 -2.48
C TYR A 96 7.76 19.20 -1.32
N ARG A 97 9.06 18.99 -1.08
CA ARG A 97 9.54 18.24 0.07
C ARG A 97 9.18 18.95 1.37
N PRO A 98 8.57 18.26 2.35
CA PRO A 98 8.22 18.87 3.62
C PRO A 98 9.40 19.54 4.32
N GLY A 99 9.14 20.71 4.91
CA GLY A 99 10.15 21.50 5.62
C GLY A 99 11.27 22.11 4.77
N SER A 100 11.29 21.90 3.45
CA SER A 100 12.37 22.40 2.57
C SER A 100 12.19 23.83 2.09
N ARG A 101 10.94 24.24 1.84
CA ARG A 101 10.56 25.54 1.27
C ARG A 101 9.24 26.00 1.86
N LEU A 102 9.05 27.31 1.84
CA LEU A 102 7.76 27.94 1.99
C LEU A 102 7.14 28.12 0.61
N VAL A 103 5.82 28.08 0.53
CA VAL A 103 5.10 28.32 -0.72
C VAL A 103 4.01 29.35 -0.52
N LYS A 104 3.73 30.10 -1.58
CA LYS A 104 2.55 30.97 -1.64
C LYS A 104 1.91 30.91 -3.01
N ILE A 105 0.63 31.23 -3.08
CA ILE A 105 -0.03 31.49 -4.36
C ILE A 105 0.16 32.99 -4.67
N PRO A 106 0.49 33.39 -5.91
CA PRO A 106 0.67 34.81 -6.25
C PRO A 106 -0.55 35.71 -5.97
N SER A 107 -1.75 35.13 -5.99
CA SER A 107 -3.02 35.85 -5.81
C SER A 107 -3.44 36.07 -4.36
N VAL A 108 -2.78 35.45 -3.38
CA VAL A 108 -3.09 35.62 -1.95
C VAL A 108 -1.84 35.97 -1.12
N PRO A 109 -1.98 36.71 -0.01
CA PRO A 109 -0.86 37.08 0.83
C PRO A 109 -0.34 35.93 1.71
N GLU A 110 -1.16 34.91 1.98
CA GLU A 110 -0.81 33.81 2.88
C GLU A 110 0.43 33.03 2.40
N VAL A 111 1.29 32.71 3.37
CA VAL A 111 2.49 31.89 3.18
C VAL A 111 2.30 30.58 3.94
N TYR A 112 2.59 29.48 3.26
CA TYR A 112 2.39 28.13 3.78
C TYR A 112 3.73 27.41 3.92
N ALA A 113 3.89 26.68 5.01
CA ALA A 113 4.87 25.61 5.08
C ALA A 113 4.27 24.33 4.49
N VAL A 114 5.12 23.54 3.85
CA VAL A 114 4.75 22.20 3.36
C VAL A 114 5.04 21.18 4.46
N ASP A 115 4.01 20.52 4.96
CA ASP A 115 4.05 19.43 5.94
C ASP A 115 3.83 18.06 5.24
N ALA A 116 4.01 16.99 5.99
CA ALA A 116 4.05 15.62 5.50
C ALA A 116 2.74 15.20 4.80
N GLY A 117 2.89 14.49 3.69
CA GLY A 117 1.79 13.98 2.88
C GLY A 117 1.03 15.07 2.14
N ALA A 118 1.75 16.03 1.53
CA ALA A 118 1.20 17.12 0.72
C ALA A 118 0.23 18.04 1.47
N GLU A 119 0.58 18.44 2.70
CA GLU A 119 -0.24 19.36 3.50
C GLU A 119 0.36 20.77 3.53
N LEU A 120 -0.46 21.79 3.28
CA LEU A 120 -0.09 23.20 3.42
C LEU A 120 -0.61 23.74 4.74
N ARG A 121 0.30 24.28 5.55
CA ARG A 121 -0.01 24.85 6.86
C ARG A 121 0.35 26.33 6.87
N ALA A 122 -0.65 27.19 7.03
CA ALA A 122 -0.46 28.63 6.98
C ALA A 122 0.39 29.09 8.17
N ILE A 123 1.32 30.02 7.95
CA ILE A 123 2.12 30.61 9.03
C ILE A 123 1.44 31.90 9.49
N VAL A 124 1.10 31.97 10.77
CA VAL A 124 0.21 33.02 11.29
C VAL A 124 0.86 34.41 11.40
N SER A 125 2.19 34.48 11.36
CA SER A 125 2.93 35.75 11.46
C SER A 125 4.38 35.64 10.97
N GLU A 126 5.00 36.77 10.66
CA GLU A 126 6.43 36.85 10.35
C GLU A 126 7.31 36.40 11.52
N SER A 127 6.87 36.65 12.77
CA SER A 127 7.58 36.17 13.96
C SER A 127 7.56 34.66 14.08
N ALA A 128 6.44 34.01 13.73
CA ALA A 128 6.36 32.55 13.66
C ALA A 128 7.23 32.00 12.52
N ALA A 129 7.22 32.65 11.35
CA ALA A 129 8.06 32.28 10.22
C ALA A 129 9.56 32.35 10.58
N ALA A 130 9.99 33.46 11.17
CA ALA A 130 11.37 33.66 11.61
C ALA A 130 11.80 32.65 12.70
N ALA A 131 10.89 32.30 13.62
CA ALA A 131 11.16 31.31 14.65
C ALA A 131 11.35 29.89 14.09
N VAL A 132 10.59 29.51 13.05
CA VAL A 132 10.57 28.15 12.48
C VAL A 132 11.58 27.96 11.34
N PHE A 133 11.79 28.98 10.52
CA PHE A 133 12.60 28.91 9.29
C PHE A 133 13.86 29.81 9.33
N GLY A 134 14.05 30.54 10.43
CA GLY A 134 15.18 31.46 10.62
C GLY A 134 14.93 32.87 10.07
N ALA A 135 15.86 33.78 10.32
CA ALA A 135 15.72 35.20 9.97
C ALA A 135 15.49 35.45 8.48
N ASP A 136 16.06 34.60 7.61
CA ASP A 136 15.98 34.71 6.15
C ASP A 136 14.80 33.94 5.54
N TRP A 137 13.75 33.64 6.32
CA TRP A 137 12.58 32.84 5.87
C TRP A 137 11.94 33.40 4.58
N ASN A 138 11.93 34.72 4.42
CA ASN A 138 11.35 35.40 3.26
C ASN A 138 12.07 35.09 1.95
N SER A 139 13.35 34.68 2.01
CA SER A 139 14.13 34.22 0.85
C SER A 139 13.85 32.75 0.47
N GLN A 140 13.08 32.04 1.30
CA GLN A 140 12.76 30.62 1.14
C GLN A 140 11.36 30.38 0.57
N ILE A 141 10.65 31.44 0.17
CA ILE A 141 9.30 31.39 -0.38
C ILE A 141 9.37 31.19 -1.90
N ASP A 142 8.73 30.13 -2.37
CA ASP A 142 8.51 29.89 -3.77
C ASP A 142 7.05 30.16 -4.17
N ASP A 143 6.85 30.81 -5.31
CA ASP A 143 5.52 30.92 -5.91
C ASP A 143 5.06 29.55 -6.43
N LEU A 144 3.87 29.15 -5.99
CA LEU A 144 3.15 27.95 -6.41
C LEU A 144 2.00 28.38 -7.33
N SER A 145 1.97 27.83 -8.54
CA SER A 145 0.85 28.05 -9.46
C SER A 145 -0.45 27.52 -8.84
N GLU A 146 -1.53 28.28 -9.02
CA GLU A 146 -2.90 27.93 -8.56
C GLU A 146 -3.33 26.53 -9.00
N VAL A 147 -2.93 26.08 -10.18
CA VAL A 147 -3.29 24.76 -10.70
C VAL A 147 -2.66 23.63 -9.87
N PHE A 148 -1.45 23.84 -9.37
CA PHE A 148 -0.75 22.86 -8.53
C PHE A 148 -1.07 23.02 -7.04
N PHE A 149 -1.77 24.08 -6.64
CA PHE A 149 -2.27 24.20 -5.27
C PHE A 149 -3.27 23.08 -4.94
N LEU A 150 -4.02 22.61 -5.95
CA LEU A 150 -4.98 21.50 -5.82
C LEU A 150 -4.32 20.14 -5.56
N ASP A 151 -3.00 20.02 -5.72
CA ASP A 151 -2.24 18.82 -5.33
C ASP A 151 -2.03 18.72 -3.81
N TYR A 152 -2.39 19.76 -3.04
CA TYR A 152 -2.22 19.83 -1.60
C TYR A 152 -3.55 19.84 -0.83
N ARG A 153 -3.50 19.44 0.44
CA ARG A 153 -4.58 19.66 1.42
C ARG A 153 -4.20 20.79 2.38
N ILE A 154 -5.19 21.50 2.92
CA ILE A 154 -4.95 22.50 3.96
C ILE A 154 -4.96 21.84 5.34
N GLY A 155 -3.92 22.10 6.13
CA GLY A 155 -3.76 21.64 7.51
C GLY A 155 -3.91 22.77 8.53
N ALA A 156 -3.67 22.44 9.80
CA ALA A 156 -3.73 23.40 10.90
C ALA A 156 -2.62 24.45 10.81
N ASP A 157 -2.90 25.69 11.21
CA ASP A 157 -1.93 26.78 11.16
C ASP A 157 -0.68 26.54 12.03
N ILE A 158 0.39 27.25 11.71
CA ILE A 158 1.67 27.24 12.42
C ILE A 158 1.79 28.54 13.22
N ALA A 159 1.73 28.40 14.55
CA ALA A 159 1.91 29.50 15.48
C ALA A 159 3.38 29.68 15.91
N GLY A 160 4.22 28.67 15.65
CA GLY A 160 5.66 28.70 15.90
C GLY A 160 6.23 27.31 16.15
N VAL A 161 7.43 27.26 16.73
CA VAL A 161 8.19 26.00 16.93
C VAL A 161 7.49 24.98 17.83
N ALA A 162 6.52 25.40 18.64
CA ALA A 162 5.75 24.51 19.50
C ALA A 162 4.84 23.53 18.73
N ASN A 163 4.39 23.90 17.52
CA ASN A 163 3.47 23.08 16.74
C ASN A 163 3.97 22.75 15.32
N TYR A 164 5.20 23.16 14.98
CA TYR A 164 5.88 22.79 13.74
C TYR A 164 7.40 22.89 13.86
N ASP A 165 8.10 21.85 13.41
CA ASP A 165 9.56 21.78 13.33
C ASP A 165 9.95 21.44 11.88
N SER A 166 10.47 22.43 11.15
CA SER A 166 10.84 22.31 9.73
C SER A 166 11.95 21.29 9.51
N ALA A 167 12.95 21.25 10.39
CA ALA A 167 14.07 20.34 10.29
C ALA A 167 13.65 18.89 10.53
N ALA A 168 12.76 18.66 11.50
CA ALA A 168 12.17 17.34 11.74
C ALA A 168 11.34 16.86 10.53
N ARG A 169 10.56 17.73 9.89
CA ARG A 169 9.81 17.38 8.67
C ARG A 169 10.74 16.99 7.53
N LEU A 170 11.79 17.79 7.31
CA LEU A 170 12.78 17.53 6.28
C LEU A 170 13.53 16.21 6.51
N ALA A 171 13.89 15.92 7.77
CA ALA A 171 14.58 14.70 8.16
C ALA A 171 13.70 13.44 8.00
N ALA A 172 12.40 13.54 8.27
CA ALA A 172 11.45 12.43 8.11
C ALA A 172 11.14 12.14 6.63
N ALA A 173 11.09 13.17 5.78
CA ALA A 173 10.84 13.04 4.34
C ALA A 173 12.12 12.64 3.59
N THR A 174 12.57 11.39 3.74
CA THR A 174 13.79 10.87 3.08
C THR A 174 13.61 10.70 1.58
N ASP A 175 12.39 10.39 1.15
CA ASP A 175 11.95 10.28 -0.24
C ASP A 175 10.42 10.52 -0.30
N ILE A 176 9.87 10.55 -1.52
CA ILE A 176 8.47 10.85 -1.78
C ILE A 176 7.54 9.77 -1.21
N ASP A 177 7.96 8.49 -1.23
CA ASP A 177 7.16 7.40 -0.66
C ASP A 177 7.18 7.45 0.87
N ALA A 178 8.32 7.74 1.48
CA ALA A 178 8.43 7.93 2.92
C ALA A 178 7.55 9.10 3.41
N ASP A 179 7.49 10.21 2.66
CA ASP A 179 6.55 11.31 2.92
C ASP A 179 5.08 10.88 2.75
N SER A 180 4.81 10.03 1.76
CA SER A 180 3.49 9.41 1.60
C SER A 180 3.12 8.47 2.74
N GLY A 181 4.06 8.11 3.61
CA GLY A 181 3.88 7.15 4.68
C GLY A 181 4.02 5.69 4.24
N ALA A 182 4.58 5.41 3.05
CA ALA A 182 4.85 4.06 2.57
C ALA A 182 6.35 3.78 2.53
N THR A 183 6.78 2.68 3.12
CA THR A 183 8.19 2.26 3.06
C THR A 183 8.30 0.78 2.78
N TYR A 184 9.34 0.38 2.06
CA TYR A 184 9.71 -1.00 1.85
C TYR A 184 11.16 -1.22 2.27
N ARG A 185 11.41 -2.32 2.98
CA ARG A 185 12.76 -2.78 3.34
C ARG A 185 12.85 -4.29 3.20
N HIS A 186 13.91 -4.78 2.56
CA HIS A 186 14.38 -6.15 2.72
C HIS A 186 15.58 -6.11 3.65
N GLN A 187 15.41 -6.61 4.86
CA GLN A 187 16.43 -6.51 5.90
C GLN A 187 16.27 -7.61 6.96
N PRO A 188 17.35 -7.96 7.67
CA PRO A 188 17.23 -8.72 8.91
C PRO A 188 16.44 -7.95 9.97
N VAL A 189 15.54 -8.64 10.65
CA VAL A 189 14.79 -8.13 11.82
C VAL A 189 15.24 -8.91 13.06
N THR A 190 15.84 -8.20 14.01
CA THR A 190 16.26 -8.77 15.29
C THR A 190 15.09 -8.83 16.27
N THR A 191 14.90 -9.98 16.91
CA THR A 191 13.82 -10.25 17.86
C THR A 191 14.36 -11.01 19.09
N ALA A 192 13.51 -11.24 20.07
CA ALA A 192 13.86 -12.07 21.23
C ALA A 192 14.14 -13.55 20.87
N ALA A 193 13.60 -14.03 19.74
CA ALA A 193 13.76 -15.41 19.27
C ALA A 193 14.91 -15.59 18.27
N GLY A 194 15.56 -14.51 17.82
CA GLY A 194 16.65 -14.57 16.85
C GLY A 194 16.61 -13.41 15.85
N THR A 195 17.37 -13.54 14.76
CA THR A 195 17.35 -12.57 13.66
C THR A 195 16.81 -13.25 12.41
N PHE A 196 15.84 -12.61 11.76
CA PHE A 196 15.10 -13.20 10.65
C PHE A 196 15.19 -12.30 9.42
N ASP A 197 15.58 -12.86 8.28
CA ASP A 197 15.51 -12.15 7.00
C ASP A 197 14.05 -11.90 6.63
N ALA A 198 13.68 -10.63 6.41
CA ALA A 198 12.29 -10.25 6.19
C ALA A 198 12.12 -9.16 5.14
N TYR A 199 11.04 -9.31 4.38
CA TYR A 199 10.50 -8.28 3.49
C TYR A 199 9.39 -7.57 4.25
N VAL A 200 9.54 -6.27 4.46
CA VAL A 200 8.62 -5.46 5.28
C VAL A 200 8.14 -4.27 4.47
N ILE A 201 6.83 -4.14 4.33
CA ILE A 201 6.19 -2.90 3.93
C ILE A 201 5.51 -2.31 5.18
N ALA A 202 5.81 -1.06 5.50
CA ALA A 202 5.11 -0.30 6.53
C ALA A 202 4.34 0.86 5.89
N LEU A 203 3.03 0.96 6.19
CA LEU A 203 2.11 1.94 5.58
C LEU A 203 1.41 2.76 6.67
N ASP A 204 1.43 4.08 6.56
CA ASP A 204 0.67 4.98 7.41
C ASP A 204 -0.83 4.85 7.15
N ARG A 205 -1.58 4.46 8.19
CA ARG A 205 -3.02 4.21 8.13
C ARG A 205 -3.85 5.46 7.80
N ARG A 206 -3.28 6.66 7.98
CA ARG A 206 -3.93 7.93 7.58
C ARG A 206 -3.94 8.10 6.06
N ASN A 207 -2.92 7.58 5.39
CA ASN A 207 -2.71 7.76 3.95
C ASN A 207 -3.11 6.53 3.13
N PHE A 208 -3.20 5.35 3.76
CA PHE A 208 -3.54 4.10 3.10
C PHE A 208 -4.79 3.45 3.71
N GLN A 209 -5.57 2.81 2.84
CA GLN A 209 -6.74 2.02 3.21
C GLN A 209 -6.55 0.58 2.74
N MET A 210 -6.90 -0.35 3.63
CA MET A 210 -6.91 -1.78 3.33
C MET A 210 -8.15 -2.12 2.51
N LYS A 211 -7.97 -2.94 1.47
CA LYS A 211 -9.03 -3.61 0.72
C LYS A 211 -8.75 -5.11 0.71
N THR A 212 -9.80 -5.90 0.66
CA THR A 212 -9.72 -7.37 0.54
C THR A 212 -10.48 -7.78 -0.71
N ALA A 213 -9.87 -8.63 -1.52
CA ALA A 213 -10.39 -8.97 -2.84
C ALA A 213 -10.50 -10.48 -2.97
N VAL A 214 -11.56 -10.95 -3.64
CA VAL A 214 -11.82 -12.37 -3.90
C VAL A 214 -12.08 -12.56 -5.38
N ALA A 215 -11.42 -13.52 -6.02
CA ALA A 215 -11.62 -13.76 -7.46
C ALA A 215 -12.97 -14.41 -7.78
N SER A 216 -13.51 -15.23 -6.88
CA SER A 216 -14.81 -15.88 -7.06
C SER A 216 -15.96 -14.97 -6.64
N ALA A 217 -16.98 -14.84 -7.50
CA ALA A 217 -18.16 -14.00 -7.26
C ALA A 217 -19.12 -14.59 -6.19
N THR A 218 -19.01 -15.88 -5.91
CA THR A 218 -19.80 -16.60 -4.90
C THR A 218 -18.89 -17.53 -4.10
N ASP A 219 -19.42 -18.08 -3.01
CA ASP A 219 -18.75 -19.18 -2.30
C ASP A 219 -18.51 -20.34 -3.28
N CYS A 220 -17.30 -20.90 -3.21
CA CYS A 220 -16.81 -21.85 -4.20
C CYS A 220 -16.11 -23.02 -3.50
N ALA A 221 -16.45 -24.24 -3.92
CA ALA A 221 -16.01 -25.48 -3.27
C ALA A 221 -14.87 -26.20 -4.02
N ASP A 222 -14.73 -25.99 -5.32
CA ASP A 222 -13.73 -26.63 -6.19
C ASP A 222 -13.56 -25.80 -7.47
N ASP A 223 -12.40 -25.94 -8.14
CA ASP A 223 -11.99 -25.19 -9.34
C ASP A 223 -12.29 -23.69 -9.27
N CYS A 224 -11.97 -23.10 -8.12
CA CYS A 224 -12.31 -21.71 -7.84
C CYS A 224 -11.43 -20.75 -8.63
N ALA A 225 -12.00 -19.59 -8.97
CA ALA A 225 -11.24 -18.55 -9.64
C ALA A 225 -10.08 -18.10 -8.75
N ALA A 226 -8.88 -18.00 -9.34
CA ALA A 226 -7.67 -17.54 -8.70
C ALA A 226 -6.80 -16.78 -9.71
N LYS A 227 -6.04 -15.80 -9.24
CA LYS A 227 -5.17 -14.98 -10.09
C LYS A 227 -3.94 -14.46 -9.32
N PRO A 228 -2.91 -13.96 -10.00
CA PRO A 228 -1.73 -13.40 -9.33
C PRO A 228 -2.07 -12.17 -8.47
N LEU A 229 -1.29 -11.90 -7.43
CA LEU A 229 -1.47 -10.73 -6.55
C LEU A 229 -1.47 -9.39 -7.32
N ALA A 230 -0.63 -9.26 -8.34
CA ALA A 230 -0.54 -8.05 -9.17
C ALA A 230 -1.87 -7.72 -9.87
N ASP A 231 -2.64 -8.74 -10.29
CA ASP A 231 -3.92 -8.53 -10.96
C ASP A 231 -4.98 -8.03 -9.97
N TYR A 232 -4.96 -8.50 -8.71
CA TYR A 232 -5.77 -7.91 -7.65
C TYR A 232 -5.40 -6.46 -7.37
N ALA A 233 -4.10 -6.13 -7.34
CA ALA A 233 -3.68 -4.75 -7.12
C ALA A 233 -4.13 -3.84 -8.29
N ALA A 234 -4.03 -4.33 -9.53
CA ALA A 234 -4.45 -3.62 -10.73
C ALA A 234 -5.96 -3.29 -10.74
N ASP A 235 -6.82 -4.22 -10.30
CA ASP A 235 -8.28 -3.99 -10.19
C ASP A 235 -8.63 -2.78 -9.31
N TYR A 236 -7.79 -2.50 -8.31
CA TYR A 236 -7.96 -1.38 -7.36
C TYR A 236 -7.10 -0.17 -7.74
N GLY A 237 -6.39 -0.20 -8.86
CA GLY A 237 -5.42 0.84 -9.24
C GLY A 237 -4.34 1.05 -8.18
N ALA A 238 -3.93 -0.04 -7.52
CA ALA A 238 -2.97 -0.09 -6.43
C ALA A 238 -1.64 -0.72 -6.86
N GLY A 239 -0.58 -0.39 -6.13
CA GLY A 239 0.75 -1.00 -6.28
C GLY A 239 1.23 -1.75 -5.04
N LEU A 240 0.38 -1.85 -4.02
CA LEU A 240 0.67 -2.43 -2.72
C LEU A 240 -0.24 -3.63 -2.46
N GLY A 241 0.33 -4.76 -2.07
CA GLY A 241 -0.47 -5.94 -1.76
C GLY A 241 0.30 -7.05 -1.05
N LEU A 242 -0.46 -7.93 -0.43
CA LEU A 242 -0.02 -9.13 0.26
C LEU A 242 -0.97 -10.27 -0.11
N HIS A 243 -0.42 -11.49 -0.23
CA HIS A 243 -1.25 -12.69 -0.40
C HIS A 243 -2.28 -12.85 0.74
N GLY A 244 -3.32 -13.63 0.48
CA GLY A 244 -4.46 -13.78 1.38
C GLY A 244 -4.43 -15.01 2.29
N THR A 245 -5.60 -15.63 2.44
CA THR A 245 -5.86 -16.72 3.37
C THR A 245 -5.27 -18.06 2.92
N TYR A 246 -5.24 -19.06 3.81
CA TYR A 246 -4.99 -20.43 3.36
C TYR A 246 -6.08 -20.87 2.38
N PHE A 247 -5.66 -21.65 1.38
CA PHE A 247 -6.56 -22.27 0.41
C PHE A 247 -6.05 -23.66 0.06
N CYS A 248 -6.83 -24.41 -0.72
CA CYS A 248 -6.45 -25.70 -1.26
C CYS A 248 -5.72 -25.51 -2.61
N PRO A 249 -4.38 -25.58 -2.69
CA PRO A 249 -3.68 -25.32 -3.93
C PRO A 249 -3.64 -26.58 -4.84
N PRO A 250 -3.57 -26.42 -6.17
CA PRO A 250 -3.63 -27.55 -7.10
C PRO A 250 -2.45 -28.52 -7.01
N ASP A 251 -1.32 -28.11 -6.42
CA ASP A 251 -0.13 -28.93 -6.27
C ASP A 251 -0.19 -29.89 -5.06
N TYR A 252 -1.26 -29.86 -4.27
CA TYR A 252 -1.45 -30.75 -3.12
C TYR A 252 -2.43 -31.88 -3.48
N PRO A 253 -2.05 -33.17 -3.35
CA PRO A 253 -2.93 -34.29 -3.71
C PRO A 253 -4.30 -34.26 -3.03
N ASP A 254 -4.35 -33.87 -1.76
CA ASP A 254 -5.59 -33.77 -0.98
C ASP A 254 -6.52 -32.62 -1.41
N CYS A 255 -6.03 -31.73 -2.28
CA CYS A 255 -6.77 -30.58 -2.80
C CYS A 255 -7.42 -30.82 -4.18
N THR A 256 -7.24 -32.01 -4.77
CA THR A 256 -7.67 -32.32 -6.15
C THR A 256 -9.15 -32.00 -6.44
N ALA A 257 -10.04 -32.17 -5.46
CA ALA A 257 -11.48 -31.90 -5.59
C ALA A 257 -11.93 -30.63 -4.81
N LYS A 258 -10.97 -29.75 -4.52
CA LYS A 258 -11.16 -28.50 -3.77
C LYS A 258 -10.25 -27.38 -4.30
N THR A 259 -9.87 -27.45 -5.57
CA THR A 259 -8.81 -26.61 -6.14
C THR A 259 -9.16 -25.12 -5.99
N TYR A 260 -8.23 -24.35 -5.42
CA TYR A 260 -8.37 -22.94 -5.06
C TYR A 260 -9.50 -22.59 -4.09
N SER A 261 -10.19 -23.57 -3.51
CA SER A 261 -11.20 -23.31 -2.50
C SER A 261 -10.55 -22.79 -1.21
N PHE A 262 -11.24 -21.92 -0.51
CA PHE A 262 -10.85 -21.45 0.81
C PHE A 262 -12.09 -21.44 1.70
N LEU A 263 -11.89 -21.67 3.00
CA LEU A 263 -12.98 -21.71 3.98
C LEU A 263 -13.08 -20.43 4.81
N TRP A 264 -12.05 -19.59 4.77
CA TRP A 264 -11.96 -18.41 5.61
C TRP A 264 -12.96 -17.34 5.17
N PRO A 265 -13.64 -16.67 6.13
CA PRO A 265 -14.40 -15.46 5.83
C PRO A 265 -13.51 -14.36 5.24
N VAL A 266 -13.88 -13.87 4.06
CA VAL A 266 -13.20 -12.74 3.41
C VAL A 266 -14.26 -11.81 2.82
N PHE A 267 -14.20 -10.54 3.17
CA PHE A 267 -15.05 -9.53 2.56
C PHE A 267 -14.46 -9.14 1.21
N ASP A 268 -15.26 -9.21 0.15
CA ASP A 268 -14.88 -8.70 -1.16
C ASP A 268 -15.27 -7.21 -1.24
N SER A 269 -14.27 -6.34 -1.14
CA SER A 269 -14.45 -4.88 -1.14
C SER A 269 -15.11 -4.37 -2.42
N ALA A 270 -14.98 -5.07 -3.55
CA ALA A 270 -15.59 -4.66 -4.81
C ALA A 270 -17.10 -4.93 -4.83
N SER A 271 -17.54 -6.09 -4.32
CA SER A 271 -18.95 -6.46 -4.30
C SER A 271 -19.68 -6.06 -3.01
N GLY A 272 -18.95 -5.70 -1.95
CA GLY A 272 -19.51 -5.41 -0.62
C GLY A 272 -20.07 -6.65 0.09
N GLN A 273 -19.59 -7.85 -0.24
CA GLN A 273 -20.13 -9.11 0.27
C GLN A 273 -19.08 -9.91 1.01
N MET A 274 -19.51 -10.58 2.08
CA MET A 274 -18.67 -11.55 2.80
C MET A 274 -18.77 -12.91 2.12
N ARG A 275 -17.63 -13.42 1.63
CA ARG A 275 -17.48 -14.81 1.15
C ARG A 275 -17.27 -15.71 2.36
N ASN A 276 -17.83 -16.91 2.31
CA ASN A 276 -17.87 -17.87 3.40
C ASN A 276 -18.45 -17.27 4.70
N ALA A 277 -19.51 -16.45 4.60
CA ALA A 277 -20.06 -15.76 5.76
C ALA A 277 -20.56 -16.71 6.86
N GLU A 278 -21.11 -17.87 6.49
CA GLU A 278 -21.58 -18.89 7.45
C GLU A 278 -20.44 -19.40 8.34
N ASN A 279 -19.21 -19.38 7.82
CA ASN A 279 -18.02 -19.81 8.56
C ASN A 279 -17.66 -18.84 9.70
N ILE A 280 -18.18 -17.61 9.75
CA ILE A 280 -17.96 -16.70 10.89
C ILE A 280 -18.44 -17.33 12.21
N LYS A 281 -19.55 -18.08 12.19
CA LYS A 281 -20.16 -18.69 13.38
C LYS A 281 -19.36 -19.88 13.91
N PHE A 282 -18.66 -20.59 13.01
CA PHE A 282 -18.01 -21.86 13.31
C PHE A 282 -16.49 -21.75 13.43
N HIS A 283 -15.91 -20.68 12.88
CA HIS A 283 -14.48 -20.45 12.93
C HIS A 283 -14.13 -19.55 14.10
N GLU A 284 -13.59 -20.15 15.16
CA GLU A 284 -12.89 -19.47 16.25
C GLU A 284 -11.53 -18.91 15.79
N ALA A 285 -11.47 -18.28 14.63
CA ALA A 285 -10.24 -17.72 14.09
C ALA A 285 -10.28 -16.19 14.11
N PRO A 286 -9.14 -15.52 14.22
CA PRO A 286 -9.12 -14.07 14.22
C PRO A 286 -9.51 -13.49 12.86
N ILE A 287 -10.08 -12.29 12.89
CA ILE A 287 -10.42 -11.49 11.71
C ILE A 287 -9.92 -10.07 11.88
N VAL A 288 -9.23 -9.57 10.85
CA VAL A 288 -8.86 -8.16 10.72
C VAL A 288 -9.89 -7.51 9.80
N THR A 289 -10.48 -6.40 10.22
CA THR A 289 -11.48 -5.66 9.42
C THR A 289 -11.12 -4.19 9.31
N GLY A 290 -11.33 -3.64 8.12
CA GLY A 290 -11.19 -2.23 7.77
C GLY A 290 -12.57 -1.61 7.52
N TYR A 291 -12.69 -0.34 7.89
CA TYR A 291 -13.92 0.43 7.82
C TYR A 291 -13.85 1.42 6.65
N ALA A 292 -15.00 1.85 6.14
CA ALA A 292 -15.05 2.81 5.04
C ALA A 292 -14.45 4.19 5.41
N ASP A 293 -14.53 4.57 6.69
CA ASP A 293 -13.89 5.78 7.25
C ASP A 293 -12.38 5.58 7.56
N GLY A 294 -11.88 4.36 7.36
CA GLY A 294 -10.48 4.04 7.50
C GLY A 294 -10.02 3.56 8.87
N HIS A 295 -10.95 3.35 9.81
CA HIS A 295 -10.64 2.58 11.02
C HIS A 295 -10.25 1.14 10.68
N VAL A 296 -9.63 0.45 11.64
CA VAL A 296 -9.26 -0.97 11.54
C VAL A 296 -9.48 -1.59 12.91
N ALA A 297 -10.08 -2.78 12.93
CA ALA A 297 -10.30 -3.56 14.15
C ALA A 297 -9.75 -4.98 14.00
N TYR A 298 -9.37 -5.55 15.14
CA TYR A 298 -8.96 -6.95 15.27
C TYR A 298 -9.94 -7.63 16.21
N TYR A 299 -10.53 -8.73 15.75
CA TYR A 299 -11.30 -9.62 16.60
C TYR A 299 -10.49 -10.90 16.77
N PRO A 300 -10.13 -11.29 18.01
CA PRO A 300 -9.41 -12.54 18.25
C PRO A 300 -10.18 -13.77 17.76
N ARG A 301 -11.51 -13.66 17.67
CA ARG A 301 -12.43 -14.69 17.19
C ARG A 301 -13.49 -14.05 16.30
N ALA A 302 -13.71 -14.62 15.11
CA ALA A 302 -14.62 -14.09 14.11
C ALA A 302 -16.08 -14.07 14.57
N ASN A 303 -16.49 -14.97 15.47
CA ASN A 303 -17.83 -14.92 16.05
C ASN A 303 -18.14 -13.61 16.79
N ALA A 304 -17.12 -12.92 17.34
CA ALA A 304 -17.28 -11.61 17.98
C ALA A 304 -17.41 -10.46 16.96
N PHE A 305 -17.01 -10.68 15.70
CA PHE A 305 -17.30 -9.76 14.60
C PHE A 305 -18.80 -9.80 14.21
N GLY A 306 -19.44 -10.97 14.31
CA GLY A 306 -20.86 -11.14 14.00
C GLY A 306 -21.14 -11.05 12.50
N SER A 307 -22.11 -10.23 12.11
CA SER A 307 -22.48 -9.99 10.72
C SER A 307 -22.13 -8.57 10.26
N LEU A 308 -22.14 -8.34 8.93
CA LEU A 308 -21.92 -7.01 8.35
C LEU A 308 -22.93 -5.96 8.88
N ALA A 309 -24.18 -6.39 9.11
CA ALA A 309 -25.23 -5.52 9.63
C ALA A 309 -24.99 -5.16 11.10
N GLU A 310 -24.65 -6.14 11.94
CA GLU A 310 -24.31 -5.91 13.36
C GLU A 310 -23.07 -5.05 13.50
N PHE A 311 -22.04 -5.28 12.67
CA PHE A 311 -20.85 -4.46 12.62
C PHE A 311 -21.18 -3.00 12.27
N THR A 312 -21.96 -2.77 11.20
CA THR A 312 -22.35 -1.42 10.80
C THR A 312 -23.15 -0.72 11.91
N ALA A 313 -24.05 -1.45 12.58
CA ALA A 313 -24.85 -0.91 13.68
C ALA A 313 -23.99 -0.57 14.92
N ALA A 314 -22.98 -1.37 15.23
CA ALA A 314 -22.11 -1.17 16.40
C ALA A 314 -21.15 0.03 16.25
N TYR A 315 -20.69 0.32 15.03
CA TYR A 315 -19.63 1.31 14.80
C TYR A 315 -20.05 2.52 13.95
N GLY A 316 -21.26 2.52 13.37
CA GLY A 316 -21.75 3.63 12.55
C GLY A 316 -21.02 3.80 11.21
N SER A 317 -20.22 2.81 10.80
CA SER A 317 -19.43 2.81 9.56
C SER A 317 -19.43 1.39 8.99
N PRO A 318 -19.69 1.22 7.67
CA PRO A 318 -19.77 -0.11 7.07
C PRO A 318 -18.38 -0.75 6.98
N THR A 319 -18.37 -2.09 6.99
CA THR A 319 -17.19 -2.87 6.62
C THR A 319 -16.79 -2.55 5.19
N ASP A 320 -15.50 -2.33 4.97
CA ASP A 320 -14.94 -2.02 3.66
C ASP A 320 -13.83 -3.02 3.28
N ALA A 321 -13.28 -3.74 4.26
CA ALA A 321 -12.37 -4.86 4.06
C ALA A 321 -12.46 -5.80 5.26
N ALA A 322 -12.31 -7.11 5.06
CA ALA A 322 -12.20 -8.05 6.16
C ALA A 322 -11.55 -9.35 5.69
N ILE A 323 -10.64 -9.88 6.49
CA ILE A 323 -9.98 -11.14 6.20
C ILE A 323 -9.73 -11.90 7.50
N ALA A 324 -10.27 -13.11 7.56
CA ALA A 324 -9.97 -14.07 8.62
C ALA A 324 -8.90 -15.04 8.15
N ASN A 325 -8.05 -15.48 9.06
CA ASN A 325 -7.15 -16.61 8.85
C ASN A 325 -6.68 -17.13 10.21
N TYR A 326 -5.70 -18.02 10.25
CA TYR A 326 -5.21 -18.61 11.49
C TYR A 326 -3.70 -18.80 11.48
N PRO A 327 -3.02 -18.83 12.63
CA PRO A 327 -3.45 -18.37 13.95
C PRO A 327 -3.46 -16.83 14.08
N GLY A 328 -3.98 -16.32 15.20
CA GLY A 328 -3.61 -14.99 15.67
C GLY A 328 -2.15 -14.96 16.09
N LEU A 329 -1.43 -13.91 15.70
CA LEU A 329 -0.01 -13.74 16.06
C LEU A 329 0.12 -12.87 17.30
N MET A 330 -0.53 -11.71 17.26
CA MET A 330 -0.47 -10.70 18.31
C MET A 330 -1.84 -10.11 18.62
N GLN A 331 -2.03 -9.74 19.88
CA GLN A 331 -3.17 -9.00 20.37
C GLN A 331 -2.71 -7.98 21.41
N ASP A 332 -3.12 -6.73 21.26
CA ASP A 332 -2.87 -5.64 22.21
C ASP A 332 -1.38 -5.55 22.67
N GLY A 333 -0.45 -5.67 21.72
CA GLY A 333 1.00 -5.60 21.95
C GLY A 333 1.62 -6.89 22.51
N THR A 334 0.81 -7.94 22.72
CA THR A 334 1.24 -9.23 23.28
C THR A 334 1.26 -10.30 22.21
N VAL A 335 2.30 -11.13 22.19
CA VAL A 335 2.38 -12.32 21.33
C VAL A 335 1.47 -13.41 21.92
N ILE A 336 0.46 -13.82 21.17
CA ILE A 336 -0.57 -14.78 21.62
C ILE A 336 -0.51 -16.13 20.91
N VAL A 337 0.27 -16.25 19.84
CA VAL A 337 0.32 -17.43 18.97
C VAL A 337 0.46 -18.77 19.72
N ALA A 338 1.22 -18.82 20.80
CA ALA A 338 1.42 -20.07 21.55
C ALA A 338 0.16 -20.56 22.30
N SER A 339 -0.76 -19.66 22.65
CA SER A 339 -2.02 -19.98 23.36
C SER A 339 -3.18 -20.32 22.41
N GLU A 340 -2.95 -20.30 21.11
CA GLU A 340 -3.94 -20.65 20.10
C GLU A 340 -4.26 -22.15 20.13
N PRO A 341 -5.52 -22.55 20.37
CA PRO A 341 -5.88 -23.92 20.78
C PRO A 341 -5.70 -24.96 19.67
N ARG A 342 -5.70 -24.52 18.40
CA ARG A 342 -5.58 -25.37 17.21
C ARG A 342 -4.27 -25.14 16.46
N LEU A 343 -3.28 -24.49 17.10
CA LEU A 343 -1.98 -24.26 16.45
C LEU A 343 -1.27 -25.60 16.23
N GLU A 344 -1.10 -25.95 14.96
CA GLU A 344 -0.55 -27.23 14.52
C GLU A 344 0.95 -27.34 14.83
N GLU A 345 1.42 -28.58 15.04
CA GLU A 345 2.85 -28.83 15.33
C GLU A 345 3.77 -28.32 14.21
N ALA A 346 3.36 -28.50 12.95
CA ALA A 346 4.12 -27.99 11.81
C ALA A 346 4.22 -26.46 11.81
N GLN A 347 3.20 -25.74 12.30
CA GLN A 347 3.26 -24.28 12.44
C GLN A 347 4.23 -23.87 13.56
N ARG A 348 4.37 -24.69 14.60
CA ARG A 348 5.27 -24.47 15.75
C ARG A 348 6.73 -24.70 15.41
N THR A 349 7.04 -25.75 14.64
CA THR A 349 8.41 -26.25 14.52
C THR A 349 9.00 -26.17 13.12
N VAL A 350 8.19 -26.19 12.06
CA VAL A 350 8.71 -26.15 10.69
C VAL A 350 9.00 -24.71 10.29
N ARG A 351 10.25 -24.43 9.94
CA ARG A 351 10.66 -23.15 9.36
C ARG A 351 10.29 -23.09 7.89
N GLY A 352 9.82 -21.93 7.43
CA GLY A 352 9.44 -21.71 6.05
C GLY A 352 9.35 -20.23 5.68
N THR A 353 8.77 -19.94 4.52
CA THR A 353 8.35 -18.57 4.18
C THR A 353 7.01 -18.32 4.85
N ARG A 354 6.93 -17.31 5.73
CA ARG A 354 5.74 -16.99 6.52
C ARG A 354 5.25 -15.58 6.20
N GLY A 355 3.96 -15.45 5.91
CA GLY A 355 3.30 -14.18 5.63
C GLY A 355 2.40 -13.74 6.78
N GLY A 356 2.32 -12.43 7.02
CA GLY A 356 1.37 -11.90 7.99
C GLY A 356 1.03 -10.44 7.75
N LEU A 357 -0.15 -10.05 8.25
CA LEU A 357 -0.61 -8.67 8.34
C LEU A 357 -0.61 -8.24 9.80
N GLY A 358 0.21 -7.25 10.14
CA GLY A 358 0.21 -6.58 11.43
C GLY A 358 -0.30 -5.14 11.33
N PHE A 359 -0.76 -4.58 12.44
CA PHE A 359 -1.02 -3.15 12.54
C PHE A 359 -0.91 -2.65 13.99
N ASN A 360 -0.66 -1.34 14.11
CA ASN A 360 -0.80 -0.59 15.35
C ASN A 360 -1.68 0.64 15.10
N ARG A 361 -1.75 1.59 16.05
CA ARG A 361 -2.54 2.83 15.88
C ARG A 361 -2.19 3.61 14.60
N GLU A 362 -0.94 3.59 14.16
CA GLU A 362 -0.43 4.45 13.10
C GLU A 362 -0.18 3.72 11.78
N LYS A 363 0.21 2.44 11.83
CA LYS A 363 0.76 1.74 10.68
C LYS A 363 0.14 0.37 10.45
N PHE A 364 0.07 -0.02 9.19
CA PHE A 364 0.03 -1.42 8.76
C PHE A 364 1.45 -1.93 8.53
N PHE A 365 1.63 -3.23 8.76
CA PHE A 365 2.87 -3.97 8.51
C PHE A 365 2.53 -5.21 7.66
N LEU A 366 2.99 -5.23 6.42
CA LEU A 366 2.89 -6.40 5.54
C LEU A 366 4.26 -7.07 5.58
N VAL A 367 4.30 -8.31 6.05
CA VAL A 367 5.58 -8.97 6.34
C VAL A 367 5.63 -10.33 5.67
N ILE A 368 6.76 -10.61 5.02
CA ILE A 368 7.17 -11.96 4.67
C ILE A 368 8.52 -12.25 5.33
N ALA A 369 8.51 -13.15 6.32
CA ALA A 369 9.71 -13.65 6.97
C ALA A 369 10.20 -14.94 6.29
N LYS A 370 11.52 -15.07 6.11
CA LYS A 370 12.16 -16.26 5.55
C LYS A 370 12.74 -17.12 6.67
N ASN A 371 12.71 -18.45 6.47
CA ASN A 371 13.24 -19.44 7.42
C ASN A 371 12.71 -19.28 8.86
N ALA A 372 11.41 -18.95 8.99
CA ALA A 372 10.75 -18.70 10.26
C ALA A 372 9.63 -19.72 10.52
N THR A 373 9.40 -20.07 11.78
CA THR A 373 8.16 -20.70 12.24
C THR A 373 7.05 -19.64 12.38
N VAL A 374 5.81 -20.07 12.59
CA VAL A 374 4.70 -19.11 12.81
C VAL A 374 4.87 -18.34 14.13
N PRO A 375 5.31 -18.97 15.25
CA PRO A 375 5.67 -18.22 16.46
C PRO A 375 6.78 -17.19 16.26
N GLU A 376 7.79 -17.49 15.46
CA GLU A 376 8.87 -16.55 15.16
C GLU A 376 8.39 -15.37 14.30
N LEU A 377 7.44 -15.59 13.38
CA LEU A 377 6.78 -14.49 12.67
C LEU A 377 6.07 -13.54 13.66
N ALA A 378 5.46 -14.04 14.74
CA ALA A 378 4.86 -13.18 15.77
C ALA A 378 5.91 -12.29 16.47
N GLU A 379 7.09 -12.84 16.76
CA GLU A 379 8.20 -12.06 17.33
C GLU A 379 8.75 -11.01 16.34
N VAL A 380 8.76 -11.32 15.03
CA VAL A 380 9.09 -10.33 13.99
C VAL A 380 8.07 -9.20 13.98
N MET A 381 6.77 -9.51 14.01
CA MET A 381 5.70 -8.52 14.07
C MET A 381 5.84 -7.62 15.31
N LYS A 382 6.17 -8.20 16.47
CA LYS A 382 6.39 -7.48 17.72
C LYS A 382 7.57 -6.52 17.62
N SER A 383 8.71 -6.98 17.11
CA SER A 383 9.89 -6.11 16.90
C SER A 383 9.63 -4.95 15.94
N LEU A 384 8.73 -5.13 14.97
CA LEU A 384 8.31 -4.06 14.05
C LEU A 384 7.32 -3.07 14.67
N GLY A 385 6.79 -3.39 15.86
CA GLY A 385 5.85 -2.53 16.60
C GLY A 385 4.38 -2.75 16.24
N ALA A 386 4.00 -3.93 15.74
CA ALA A 386 2.59 -4.28 15.59
C ALA A 386 1.95 -4.50 16.97
N ASP A 387 0.73 -3.99 17.17
CA ASP A 387 -0.07 -4.27 18.37
C ASP A 387 -0.92 -5.51 18.16
N ASN A 388 -1.50 -5.64 16.95
CA ASN A 388 -2.31 -6.77 16.52
C ASN A 388 -1.72 -7.34 15.24
N ALA A 389 -1.75 -8.67 15.09
CA ALA A 389 -1.25 -9.31 13.88
C ALA A 389 -1.93 -10.65 13.61
N LEU A 390 -2.18 -10.91 12.33
CA LEU A 390 -2.81 -12.10 11.79
C LEU A 390 -1.82 -12.84 10.87
N ASN A 391 -1.66 -14.14 11.08
CA ASN A 391 -0.92 -15.00 10.18
C ASN A 391 -1.73 -15.20 8.88
N LEU A 392 -1.05 -15.23 7.73
CA LEU A 392 -1.65 -15.49 6.43
C LEU A 392 -1.11 -16.82 5.85
N ASP A 393 -1.45 -17.13 4.60
CA ASP A 393 -0.79 -18.25 3.93
C ASP A 393 0.75 -18.02 3.83
N GLY A 394 1.48 -18.98 3.30
CA GLY A 394 2.93 -18.86 3.15
C GLY A 394 3.46 -19.81 2.09
N GLY A 395 4.71 -20.23 2.27
CA GLY A 395 5.36 -21.16 1.35
C GLY A 395 5.27 -20.68 -0.10
N GLY A 396 4.77 -21.55 -0.99
CA GLY A 396 4.61 -21.27 -2.42
C GLY A 396 3.57 -20.19 -2.76
N SER A 397 2.67 -19.84 -1.84
CA SER A 397 1.66 -18.80 -2.03
C SER A 397 2.16 -17.40 -1.66
N ALA A 398 3.33 -17.31 -1.01
CA ALA A 398 3.85 -16.07 -0.48
C ALA A 398 4.15 -15.07 -1.61
N ALA A 399 3.36 -13.99 -1.64
CA ALA A 399 3.54 -12.86 -2.56
C ALA A 399 3.42 -11.53 -1.80
N LEU A 400 4.25 -10.55 -2.19
CA LEU A 400 4.30 -9.19 -1.65
C LEU A 400 4.60 -8.21 -2.80
N LEU A 401 3.75 -7.21 -2.97
CA LEU A 401 3.82 -6.22 -4.03
C LEU A 401 4.10 -4.83 -3.43
N TYR A 402 5.07 -4.11 -4.00
CA TYR A 402 5.34 -2.71 -3.68
C TYR A 402 5.63 -1.94 -4.96
N GLY A 403 4.94 -0.81 -5.17
CA GLY A 403 5.01 -0.02 -6.39
C GLY A 403 4.65 -0.80 -7.65
N GLY A 404 3.76 -1.78 -7.56
CA GLY A 404 3.35 -2.63 -8.69
C GLY A 404 4.39 -3.69 -9.08
N VAL A 405 5.48 -3.84 -8.32
CA VAL A 405 6.54 -4.83 -8.57
C VAL A 405 6.58 -5.84 -7.43
N TYR A 406 6.71 -7.11 -7.78
CA TYR A 406 6.89 -8.18 -6.79
C TYR A 406 8.21 -8.02 -6.05
N LYS A 407 8.13 -7.93 -4.73
CA LYS A 407 9.29 -8.05 -3.82
C LYS A 407 9.48 -9.49 -3.35
N VAL A 408 8.37 -10.23 -3.28
CA VAL A 408 8.32 -11.69 -3.15
C VAL A 408 7.19 -12.18 -4.05
N GLY A 409 7.37 -13.29 -4.76
CA GLY A 409 6.35 -13.86 -5.64
C GLY A 409 6.87 -14.11 -7.07
N PRO A 410 5.98 -14.29 -8.06
CA PRO A 410 4.53 -14.12 -7.97
C PRO A 410 3.82 -15.20 -7.14
N GLY A 411 4.49 -16.32 -6.84
CA GLY A 411 3.92 -17.42 -6.07
C GLY A 411 2.83 -18.17 -6.85
N ARG A 412 2.00 -18.94 -6.14
CA ARG A 412 0.78 -19.55 -6.68
C ARG A 412 -0.26 -18.49 -7.05
N LEU A 413 -1.20 -18.85 -7.92
CA LEU A 413 -2.43 -18.07 -8.07
C LEU A 413 -3.19 -18.06 -6.73
N LEU A 414 -3.82 -16.94 -6.43
CA LEU A 414 -4.49 -16.70 -5.15
C LEU A 414 -5.99 -16.57 -5.39
N PRO A 415 -6.85 -17.25 -4.60
CA PRO A 415 -8.30 -17.05 -4.67
C PRO A 415 -8.77 -15.77 -3.98
N ASN A 416 -7.92 -15.21 -3.12
CA ASN A 416 -8.14 -13.92 -2.46
C ASN A 416 -6.80 -13.25 -2.09
N ALA A 417 -6.83 -11.94 -1.89
CA ALA A 417 -5.66 -11.14 -1.54
C ALA A 417 -6.03 -9.90 -0.72
N ILE A 418 -5.02 -9.28 -0.11
CA ILE A 418 -5.12 -7.99 0.56
C ILE A 418 -4.37 -6.95 -0.28
N VAL A 419 -5.03 -5.84 -0.60
CA VAL A 419 -4.41 -4.73 -1.36
C VAL A 419 -4.58 -3.42 -0.60
N PHE A 420 -3.66 -2.48 -0.81
CA PHE A 420 -3.69 -1.19 -0.14
C PHE A 420 -3.77 -0.05 -1.15
N VAL A 421 -4.78 0.78 -1.00
CA VAL A 421 -5.02 1.96 -1.84
C VAL A 421 -4.61 3.22 -1.09
N ARG A 422 -4.05 4.19 -1.82
CA ARG A 422 -3.75 5.52 -1.28
C ARG A 422 -5.03 6.38 -1.24
N ARG A 423 -5.23 7.16 -0.17
CA ARG A 423 -6.38 8.07 0.01
C ARG A 423 -6.21 9.42 -0.70
#